data_AF-A0A846ZTA7-F1
#
_entry.id   AF-A0A846ZTA7-F1
#
_cell.length_a   1.000
_cell.length_b   1.000
_cell.length_c   1.000
_cell.angle_alpha   90.00
_cell.angle_beta   90.00
_cell.angle_gamma   90.00
#
_symmetry.space_group_name_H-M   'P 1'
#
loop_
_entity.id
_entity.type
_entity.pdbx_description
1 polymer ?
#
loop_
_entity_poly.entity_id
_entity_poly.type
_entity_poly.pdbx_seq_one_letter_code
_entity_poly.pdbx_strand_id
1 'polypeptide(L)' 'MDKRIDQIIANLKDVYDPEIPVNIYDLGLIYNVDVDENDTAHIIMT' A
#
# COMPACT_ATOMS: atom_id res chain seq x y z
N MET A 1 3.76 -13.69 -8.50
CA MET A 1 3.49 -12.41 -7.83
C MET A 1 3.92 -11.31 -8.76
N ASP A 2 3.07 -10.30 -8.95
CA ASP A 2 3.42 -9.12 -9.73
C ASP A 2 4.42 -8.28 -8.92
N LYS A 3 5.64 -8.11 -9.45
CA LYS A 3 6.70 -7.36 -8.78
C LYS A 3 6.31 -5.91 -8.49
N ARG A 4 5.37 -5.35 -9.25
CA ARG A 4 4.88 -3.97 -9.06
C ARG A 4 4.13 -3.84 -7.75
N ILE A 5 3.31 -4.83 -7.41
CA ILE A 5 2.56 -4.86 -6.14
C ILE A 5 3.54 -4.90 -4.96
N ASP A 6 4.59 -5.72 -5.03
CA ASP A 6 5.61 -5.80 -3.98
C ASP A 6 6.33 -4.45 -3.77
N GLN A 7 6.62 -3.72 -4.86
CA GLN A 7 7.22 -2.38 -4.79
C GLN A 7 6.27 -1.35 -4.19
N ILE A 8 4.99 -1.38 -4.55
CA ILE A 8 3.98 -0.48 -3.97
C ILE A 8 3.86 -0.75 -2.48
N ILE A 9 3.74 -2.02 -2.06
CA ILE A 9 3.66 -2.40 -0.64
C ILE A 9 4.89 -1.92 0.13
N ALA A 10 6.09 -2.08 -0.43
CA ALA A 10 7.31 -1.58 0.19
C ALA A 10 7.25 -0.07 0.45
N ASN A 11 6.79 0.71 -0.53
CA ASN A 11 6.63 2.17 -0.38
C ASN A 11 5.52 2.53 0.62
N LEU A 12 4.42 1.77 0.68
CA LEU A 12 3.34 2.01 1.65
C LEU A 12 3.80 1.79 3.10
N LYS A 13 4.81 0.95 3.34
CA LYS A 13 5.42 0.76 4.67
C LYS A 13 6.23 1.96 5.15
N ASP A 14 6.60 2.86 4.25
CA ASP A 14 7.27 4.12 4.59
C ASP A 14 6.26 5.25 4.90
N VAL A 15 4.95 4.99 4.71
CA VAL A 15 3.88 5.93 5.04
C VAL A 15 3.36 5.65 6.45
N TYR A 16 3.60 6.59 7.35
CA TYR A 16 3.24 6.49 8.76
C TYR A 16 1.94 7.20 9.09
N ASP A 17 1.20 6.64 10.03
CA ASP A 17 0.08 7.34 10.65
C ASP A 17 0.61 8.56 11.45
N PRO A 18 -0.01 9.75 11.32
CA PRO A 18 0.47 10.95 12.02
C PRO A 18 0.22 10.93 13.54
N GLU A 19 -0.67 10.07 14.04
CA GLU A 19 -1.02 9.96 15.46
C GLU A 19 -0.14 8.94 16.20
N ILE A 20 0.32 7.89 15.51
CA ILE A 20 1.12 6.80 16.09
C ILE A 20 2.33 6.40 15.21
N PRO A 21 3.46 5.97 15.80
CA PRO A 21 4.67 5.62 15.05
C PRO A 21 4.58 4.23 14.40
N VAL A 22 3.51 3.95 13.65
CA VAL A 22 3.26 2.69 12.93
C VAL A 22 2.82 3.03 11.50
N ASN A 23 3.25 2.22 10.53
CA ASN A 23 2.89 2.44 9.13
C ASN A 23 1.51 1.88 8.78
N ILE A 24 0.87 2.47 7.77
CA ILE A 24 -0.50 2.15 7.36
C ILE A 24 -0.69 0.71 6.87
N TYR A 25 0.39 0.08 6.40
CA TYR A 25 0.36 -1.32 5.96
C TYR A 25 0.35 -2.29 7.14
N ASP A 26 1.25 -2.09 8.11
CA ASP A 26 1.34 -2.92 9.31
C ASP A 26 0.16 -2.68 10.27
N LEU A 27 -0.48 -1.51 10.20
CA LEU A 27 -1.76 -1.25 10.85
C LEU A 27 -2.94 -1.99 10.22
N GLY A 28 -2.78 -2.53 9.00
CA GLY A 28 -3.83 -3.24 8.29
C GLY A 28 -4.92 -2.33 7.71
N LEU A 29 -4.62 -1.05 7.44
CA LEU A 29 -5.57 -0.10 6.84
C LEU A 29 -5.76 -0.33 5.33
N ILE A 30 -4.85 -1.07 4.70
CA ILE A 30 -4.86 -1.37 3.27
C ILE A 30 -5.60 -2.68 3.03
N TYR A 31 -6.72 -2.63 2.32
CA TYR A 31 -7.54 -3.81 2.02
C TYR A 31 -7.19 -4.45 0.68
N ASN A 32 -6.85 -3.65 -0.31
CA ASN A 32 -6.51 -4.17 -1.64
C ASN A 32 -5.52 -3.24 -2.35
N VAL A 33 -4.62 -3.84 -3.12
CA VAL A 33 -3.69 -3.18 -4.03
C VAL A 33 -3.73 -3.92 -5.35
N ASP A 34 -4.19 -3.25 -6.39
CA ASP A 34 -4.24 -3.77 -7.75
C ASP A 34 -3.51 -2.82 -8.71
N VAL A 35 -2.95 -3.35 -9.79
CA VAL A 35 -2.26 -2.55 -10.81
C VAL A 35 -2.80 -2.95 -12.17
N ASP A 36 -3.37 -1.98 -12.88
CA ASP A 36 -3.94 -2.23 -14.20
C ASP A 36 -2.87 -2.36 -15.30
N GLU A 37 -3.31 -2.62 -16.53
CA GLU A 37 -2.43 -2.75 -17.69
C GLU A 37 -1.77 -1.41 -18.11
N ASN A 38 -2.25 -0.29 -17.58
CA ASN A 38 -1.74 1.06 -17.85
C ASN A 38 -0.80 1.57 -16.74
N ASP A 39 -0.31 0.68 -15.87
CA ASP A 39 0.50 1.00 -14.69
C ASP A 39 -0.20 1.95 -13.68
N THR A 40 -1.53 1.94 -13.64
CA THR A 40 -2.32 2.66 -12.64
C THR A 40 -2.54 1.77 -11.42
N ALA A 41 -2.07 2.24 -10.25
CA ALA A 41 -2.28 1.54 -8.98
C ALA A 41 -3.62 1.96 -8.36
N HIS A 42 -4.47 0.98 -8.04
CA HIS A 42 -5.72 1.15 -7.32
C HIS A 42 -5.56 0.61 -5.90
N ILE A 43 -5.72 1.49 -4.91
CA ILE A 43 -5.55 1.17 -3.50
C ILE A 43 -6.88 1.42 -2.78
N ILE A 44 -7.38 0.40 -2.10
CA ILE A 44 -8.59 0.51 -1.27
C ILE A 44 -8.15 0.52 0.19
N MET A 45 -8.56 1.57 0.91
CA MET A 45 -8.31 1.77 2.33
C MET A 45 -9.60 2.21 3.05
N THR A 46 -9.62 2.11 4.38
CA THR A 46 -10.66 2.73 5.23
C THR A 46 -10.32 4.16 5.56
#